data_AF-A0A6A6NFQ8-F1
#
_entry.id   AF-A0A6A6NFQ8-F1
#
_cell.length_a   1.000
_cell.length_b   1.000
_cell.length_c   1.000
_cell.angle_alpha   90.00
_cell.angle_beta   90.00
_cell.angle_gamma   90.00
#
_symmetry.space_group_name_H-M   'P 1'
#
loop_
_entity.id
_entity.type
_entity.pdbx_description
1 polymer ?
#
loop_
_entity_poly.entity_id
_entity_poly.type
_entity_poly.pdbx_seq_one_letter_code
_entity_poly.pdbx_strand_id
1 'polypeptide(L)'
;MPARRSRPEKHDEAKQLRRDPYEVLGVSRNSTDQEIKSAYRKMALKYHPDKNANDPEAADMFKEVTFSYNILSDSDKRRQYDSAGFEAVESENQDLELDLSSLGTVNTMFAALFSKLGVPIKTTVSATVLEEALNGVSLFIHFHWGNLFLGRLEEEAMNGFVCRVQSSDKSKFKLLYFDQEGNGGLSLALQEDSAKTGKVTSAGMYFLRFPVYRLDHMVNSIAAAKDPDAAFFKKLEGFQPCEITELKAGNHVFAVYGDNFFKSASYSIESLCAAPFAEEKEKLRDVEAQILAKRVEISKFETEYREVLAQFTEMTGRYAQEMQEIDELLKQRNEIHASYTIAPPMKRSTNGWRKRSHIHGI
;
A
#
# COMPACT_ATOMS: atom_id res chain seq x y z
N MET A 1 -64.06 -16.90 -3.87
CA MET A 1 -63.35 -15.64 -3.55
C MET A 1 -62.44 -15.89 -2.34
N PRO A 2 -61.23 -15.30 -2.30
CA PRO A 2 -60.01 -16.08 -2.05
C PRO A 2 -59.33 -15.75 -0.71
N ALA A 3 -58.45 -16.66 -0.27
CA ALA A 3 -57.28 -16.28 0.53
C ALA A 3 -56.08 -17.11 0.06
N ARG A 4 -55.25 -16.51 -0.81
CA ARG A 4 -53.91 -16.98 -1.16
C ARG A 4 -53.10 -17.08 0.14
N ARG A 5 -52.64 -18.28 0.50
CA ARG A 5 -51.49 -18.43 1.41
C ARG A 5 -50.25 -18.62 0.54
N SER A 6 -49.56 -17.51 0.34
CA SER A 6 -48.22 -17.45 -0.23
C SER A 6 -47.26 -18.24 0.66
N ARG A 7 -46.55 -19.18 0.05
CA ARG A 7 -45.28 -19.72 0.55
C ARG A 7 -44.31 -18.53 0.69
N PRO A 8 -43.56 -18.37 1.78
CA PRO A 8 -42.42 -17.49 1.75
C PRO A 8 -41.32 -18.17 0.92
N GLU A 9 -40.94 -17.48 -0.16
CA GLU A 9 -39.86 -17.84 -1.06
C GLU A 9 -38.51 -17.78 -0.33
N LYS A 10 -37.65 -18.74 -0.64
CA LYS A 10 -36.24 -18.75 -0.27
C LYS A 10 -35.52 -17.67 -1.08
N HIS A 11 -35.18 -16.58 -0.42
CA HIS A 11 -34.17 -15.57 -0.76
C HIS A 11 -33.53 -15.24 0.61
N ASP A 12 -32.24 -15.35 0.91
CA ASP A 12 -31.05 -15.27 0.08
C ASP A 12 -29.94 -16.18 0.64
N GLU A 13 -29.21 -16.83 -0.25
CA GLU A 13 -27.94 -17.48 0.04
C GLU A 13 -26.81 -16.42 0.07
N ALA A 14 -25.93 -16.56 1.08
CA ALA A 14 -24.57 -16.03 1.16
C ALA A 14 -24.37 -14.51 1.42
N LYS A 15 -24.88 -13.99 2.54
CA LYS A 15 -24.20 -12.90 3.27
C LYS A 15 -23.16 -13.57 4.19
N GLN A 16 -21.88 -13.34 3.94
CA GLN A 16 -20.77 -13.89 4.73
C GLN A 16 -20.93 -13.44 6.19
N LEU A 17 -21.48 -14.29 7.06
CA LEU A 17 -21.72 -13.98 8.47
C LEU A 17 -20.37 -13.71 9.16
N ARG A 18 -20.04 -12.44 9.34
CA ARG A 18 -18.89 -12.01 10.16
C ARG A 18 -19.09 -12.52 11.59
N ARG A 19 -17.99 -12.95 12.23
CA ARG A 19 -17.99 -13.51 13.58
C ARG A 19 -18.23 -12.43 14.63
N ASP A 20 -18.94 -12.75 15.71
CA ASP A 20 -19.23 -11.80 16.79
C ASP A 20 -17.91 -11.26 17.40
N PRO A 21 -17.72 -9.92 17.51
CA PRO A 21 -16.51 -9.32 18.04
C PRO A 21 -16.13 -9.79 19.45
N TYR A 22 -17.13 -10.10 20.28
CA TYR A 22 -16.90 -10.61 21.63
C TYR A 22 -16.33 -12.04 21.59
N GLU A 23 -16.80 -12.86 20.64
CA GLU A 23 -16.29 -14.22 20.42
C GLU A 23 -14.89 -14.21 19.84
N VAL A 24 -14.62 -13.31 18.88
CA VAL A 24 -13.30 -13.16 18.25
C VAL A 24 -12.24 -12.75 19.27
N LEU A 25 -12.56 -11.81 20.18
CA LEU A 25 -11.65 -11.42 21.26
C LEU A 25 -11.67 -12.42 22.45
N GLY A 26 -12.67 -13.31 22.52
CA GLY A 26 -12.82 -14.27 23.61
C GLY A 26 -13.19 -13.60 24.94
N VAL A 27 -14.02 -12.57 24.90
CA VAL A 27 -14.45 -11.77 26.05
C VAL A 27 -15.97 -11.79 26.21
N SER A 28 -16.46 -11.48 27.42
CA SER A 28 -17.90 -11.41 27.67
C SER A 28 -18.49 -10.12 27.14
N ARG A 29 -19.78 -10.09 26.83
CA ARG A 29 -20.51 -8.85 26.50
C ARG A 29 -20.48 -7.82 27.62
N ASN A 30 -20.31 -8.28 28.86
CA ASN A 30 -20.17 -7.43 30.05
C ASN A 30 -18.71 -7.05 30.36
N SER A 31 -17.75 -7.39 29.49
CA SER A 31 -16.34 -7.11 29.75
C SER A 31 -16.03 -5.62 29.80
N THR A 32 -15.13 -5.25 30.69
CA THR A 32 -14.65 -3.87 30.83
C THR A 32 -13.70 -3.50 29.69
N ASP A 33 -13.52 -2.21 29.42
CA ASP A 33 -12.61 -1.73 28.36
C ASP A 33 -11.16 -2.23 28.60
N GLN A 34 -10.77 -2.38 29.86
CA GLN A 34 -9.46 -2.94 30.24
C GLN A 34 -9.34 -4.43 29.88
N GLU A 35 -10.40 -5.21 30.06
CA GLU A 35 -10.45 -6.63 29.68
C GLU A 35 -10.41 -6.80 28.16
N ILE A 36 -11.18 -5.98 27.43
CA ILE A 36 -11.21 -5.96 25.96
C ILE A 36 -9.82 -5.62 25.41
N LYS A 37 -9.17 -4.59 25.95
CA LYS A 37 -7.80 -4.20 25.59
C LYS A 37 -6.76 -5.27 25.93
N SER A 38 -6.93 -5.97 27.04
CA SER A 38 -6.06 -7.09 27.42
C SER A 38 -6.20 -8.27 26.47
N ALA A 39 -7.44 -8.65 26.14
CA ALA A 39 -7.75 -9.75 25.25
C ALA A 39 -7.25 -9.49 23.82
N TYR A 40 -7.44 -8.27 23.31
CA TYR A 40 -6.88 -7.83 22.04
C TYR A 40 -5.36 -7.99 22.00
N ARG A 41 -4.63 -7.50 23.01
CA ARG A 41 -3.17 -7.64 23.07
C ARG A 41 -2.73 -9.11 23.02
N LYS A 42 -3.44 -9.99 23.72
CA LYS A 42 -3.16 -11.43 23.73
C LYS A 42 -3.37 -12.07 22.36
N MET A 43 -4.48 -11.76 21.68
CA MET A 43 -4.79 -12.29 20.35
C MET A 43 -3.87 -11.71 19.28
N ALA A 44 -3.58 -10.41 19.31
CA ALA A 44 -2.71 -9.76 18.34
C ALA A 44 -1.25 -10.26 18.42
N LEU A 45 -0.77 -10.63 19.61
CA LEU A 45 0.53 -11.30 19.78
C LEU A 45 0.53 -12.74 19.28
N LYS A 46 -0.61 -13.44 19.38
CA LYS A 46 -0.78 -14.83 18.93
C LYS A 46 -0.80 -14.92 17.40
N TYR A 47 -1.57 -14.04 16.76
CA TYR A 47 -1.74 -13.99 15.30
C TYR A 47 -0.81 -12.98 14.61
N HIS A 48 0.26 -12.56 15.31
CA HIS A 48 1.19 -11.56 14.79
C HIS A 48 1.86 -12.02 13.48
N PRO A 49 1.93 -11.19 12.41
CA PRO A 49 2.48 -11.59 11.12
C PRO A 49 3.97 -11.97 11.18
N ASP A 50 4.77 -11.32 12.03
CA ASP A 50 6.20 -11.70 12.18
C ASP A 50 6.39 -13.13 12.72
N LYS A 51 5.45 -13.64 13.51
CA LYS A 51 5.51 -15.02 14.03
C LYS A 51 4.82 -16.02 13.09
N ASN A 52 3.98 -15.53 12.17
CA ASN A 52 3.09 -16.33 11.34
C ASN A 52 3.17 -15.92 9.85
N ALA A 53 4.36 -15.60 9.35
CA ALA A 53 4.55 -14.96 8.03
C ALA A 53 4.07 -15.78 6.82
N ASN A 54 3.89 -17.10 6.98
CA ASN A 54 3.46 -18.02 5.92
C ASN A 54 2.07 -18.63 6.19
N ASP A 55 1.35 -18.13 7.18
CA ASP A 55 0.03 -18.66 7.56
C ASP A 55 -1.08 -17.67 7.14
N PRO A 56 -1.80 -17.97 6.04
CA PRO A 56 -2.91 -17.12 5.59
C PRO A 56 -4.07 -17.07 6.60
N GLU A 57 -4.29 -18.13 7.38
CA GLU A 57 -5.35 -18.15 8.39
C GLU A 57 -5.01 -17.21 9.56
N ALA A 58 -3.73 -17.13 9.95
CA ALA A 58 -3.29 -16.18 10.96
C ALA A 58 -3.44 -14.72 10.49
N ALA A 59 -3.20 -14.44 9.21
CA ALA A 59 -3.40 -13.11 8.63
C ALA A 59 -4.88 -12.69 8.63
N ASP A 60 -5.78 -13.60 8.28
CA ASP A 60 -7.22 -13.33 8.30
C ASP A 60 -7.75 -13.22 9.74
N MET A 61 -7.25 -14.05 10.66
CA MET A 61 -7.58 -13.93 12.08
C MET A 61 -7.09 -12.61 12.69
N PHE A 62 -5.92 -12.12 12.28
CA PHE A 62 -5.39 -10.85 12.73
C PHE A 62 -6.27 -9.67 12.28
N LYS A 63 -6.79 -9.72 11.04
CA LYS A 63 -7.76 -8.74 10.54
C LYS A 63 -9.06 -8.80 11.34
N GLU A 64 -9.60 -10.00 11.58
CA GLU A 64 -10.83 -10.18 12.38
C GLU A 64 -10.67 -9.67 13.81
N VAL A 65 -9.55 -9.98 14.47
CA VAL A 65 -9.22 -9.52 15.83
C VAL A 65 -9.12 -8.00 15.90
N THR A 66 -8.51 -7.38 14.89
CA THR A 66 -8.35 -5.92 14.83
C THR A 66 -9.70 -5.22 14.59
N PHE A 67 -10.50 -5.74 13.67
CA PHE A 67 -11.85 -5.25 13.41
C PHE A 67 -12.74 -5.35 14.65
N SER A 68 -12.68 -6.49 15.34
CA SER A 68 -13.44 -6.74 16.56
C SER A 68 -13.05 -5.78 17.69
N TYR A 69 -11.75 -5.47 17.82
CA TYR A 69 -11.30 -4.47 18.78
C TYR A 69 -11.77 -3.06 18.40
N ASN A 70 -11.77 -2.67 17.13
CA ASN A 70 -12.26 -1.34 16.70
C ASN A 70 -13.72 -1.10 17.13
N ILE A 71 -14.58 -2.11 16.99
CA ILE A 71 -15.98 -2.03 17.41
C ILE A 71 -16.09 -1.94 18.93
N LEU A 72 -15.33 -2.78 19.66
CA LEU A 72 -15.50 -2.95 21.10
C LEU A 72 -14.72 -1.94 21.95
N SER A 73 -13.69 -1.30 21.38
CA SER A 73 -12.85 -0.32 22.11
C SER A 73 -13.48 1.06 22.19
N ASP A 74 -14.39 1.38 21.26
CA ASP A 74 -15.13 2.63 21.21
C ASP A 74 -16.50 2.42 21.85
N SER A 75 -16.83 3.25 22.86
CA SER A 75 -18.08 3.10 23.61
C SER A 75 -19.32 3.34 22.76
N ASP A 76 -19.24 4.19 21.73
CA ASP A 76 -20.36 4.52 20.85
C ASP A 76 -20.54 3.41 19.81
N LYS A 77 -19.46 2.94 19.19
CA LYS A 77 -19.51 1.80 18.26
C LYS A 77 -19.96 0.51 18.94
N ARG A 78 -19.51 0.26 20.16
CA ARG A 78 -19.94 -0.88 20.98
C ARG A 78 -21.44 -0.83 21.26
N ARG A 79 -21.99 0.34 21.62
CA ARG A 79 -23.43 0.52 21.82
C ARG A 79 -24.23 0.33 20.54
N GLN A 80 -23.75 0.83 19.41
CA GLN A 80 -24.38 0.63 18.10
C GLN A 80 -24.40 -0.86 17.72
N TYR A 81 -23.27 -1.55 17.91
CA TYR A 81 -23.18 -2.99 17.69
C TYR A 81 -24.11 -3.79 18.62
N ASP A 82 -24.14 -3.46 19.90
CA ASP A 82 -24.98 -4.15 20.90
C ASP A 82 -26.49 -3.95 20.64
N SER A 83 -26.88 -2.84 20.00
CA SER A 83 -28.29 -2.50 19.73
C SER A 83 -28.81 -3.00 18.39
N ALA A 84 -27.99 -3.02 17.34
CA ALA A 84 -28.43 -3.30 15.98
C ALA A 84 -27.50 -4.23 15.18
N GLY A 85 -26.48 -4.82 15.82
CA GLY A 85 -25.55 -5.76 15.20
C GLY A 85 -24.69 -5.10 14.11
N PHE A 86 -24.15 -5.92 13.20
CA PHE A 86 -23.23 -5.44 12.16
C PHE A 86 -23.86 -4.44 11.18
N GLU A 87 -25.18 -4.43 11.00
CA GLU A 87 -25.83 -3.55 10.01
C GLU A 87 -25.79 -2.07 10.40
N ALA A 88 -25.75 -1.76 11.70
CA ALA A 88 -25.58 -0.38 12.17
C ALA A 88 -24.13 0.11 12.09
N VAL A 89 -23.17 -0.82 12.17
CA VAL A 89 -21.74 -0.51 12.20
C VAL A 89 -21.15 -0.49 10.78
N GLU A 90 -21.72 -1.22 9.82
CA GLU A 90 -21.26 -1.24 8.42
C GLU A 90 -21.55 0.05 7.64
N SER A 91 -22.53 0.87 8.05
CA SER A 91 -22.86 2.14 7.36
C SER A 91 -21.79 3.23 7.52
N GLU A 92 -20.86 3.07 8.49
CA GLU A 92 -19.74 3.98 8.74
C GLU A 92 -18.35 3.35 8.46
N ASN A 93 -18.27 2.05 8.11
CA ASN A 93 -17.02 1.27 8.07
C ASN A 93 -16.45 0.99 6.67
N GLN A 94 -16.77 1.80 5.65
CA GLN A 94 -15.99 1.76 4.40
C GLN A 94 -14.60 2.40 4.54
N ASP A 95 -14.34 3.11 5.63
CA ASP A 95 -13.03 3.68 5.96
C ASP A 95 -12.55 3.13 7.31
N LEU A 96 -11.44 2.38 7.28
CA LEU A 96 -10.83 1.78 8.47
C LEU A 96 -10.16 2.88 9.32
N GLU A 97 -10.95 3.60 10.12
CA GLU A 97 -10.43 4.60 11.05
C GLU A 97 -9.96 3.93 12.35
N LEU A 98 -8.64 3.73 12.47
CA LEU A 98 -7.98 3.26 13.69
C LEU A 98 -7.44 4.48 14.44
N ASP A 99 -8.03 4.80 15.60
CA ASP A 99 -7.46 5.79 16.51
C ASP A 99 -6.26 5.18 17.26
N LEU A 100 -5.06 5.48 16.73
CA LEU A 100 -3.77 4.97 17.20
C LEU A 100 -3.23 5.74 18.42
N SER A 101 -3.96 6.74 18.93
CA SER A 101 -3.51 7.57 20.05
C SER A 101 -3.59 6.85 21.41
N SER A 102 -4.40 5.79 21.53
CA SER A 102 -4.70 5.14 22.83
C SER A 102 -3.82 3.92 23.20
N LEU A 103 -2.93 3.50 22.30
CA LEU A 103 -2.02 2.37 22.51
C LEU A 103 -0.58 2.88 22.62
N GLY A 104 0.16 2.50 23.66
CA GLY A 104 1.56 2.90 23.85
C GLY A 104 2.54 2.17 22.90
N THR A 105 3.66 1.69 23.44
CA THR A 105 4.84 1.05 22.79
C THR A 105 4.57 -0.03 21.73
N VAL A 106 3.32 -0.46 21.60
CA VAL A 106 2.81 -1.42 20.61
C VAL A 106 2.67 -0.77 19.22
N ASN A 107 2.62 0.57 19.13
CA ASN A 107 2.36 1.34 17.89
C ASN A 107 3.41 1.16 16.77
N THR A 108 4.70 1.04 17.09
CA THR A 108 5.76 0.98 16.07
C THR A 108 5.74 -0.34 15.29
N MET A 109 5.35 -1.43 15.94
CA MET A 109 5.25 -2.74 15.27
C MET A 109 3.98 -2.82 14.43
N PHE A 110 2.87 -2.22 14.88
CA PHE A 110 1.59 -2.26 14.17
C PHE A 110 1.58 -1.40 12.91
N ALA A 111 2.12 -0.18 12.94
CA ALA A 111 2.20 0.68 11.75
C ALA A 111 3.06 0.06 10.64
N ALA A 112 4.21 -0.53 11.01
CA ALA A 112 5.10 -1.21 10.07
C ALA A 112 4.46 -2.45 9.40
N LEU A 113 3.55 -3.14 10.11
CA LEU A 113 2.86 -4.32 9.61
C LEU A 113 1.71 -3.99 8.66
N PHE A 114 0.94 -2.93 8.94
CA PHE A 114 -0.12 -2.47 8.05
C PHE A 114 0.43 -1.85 6.76
N SER A 115 1.57 -1.14 6.82
CA SER A 115 2.32 -0.73 5.62
C SER A 115 2.82 -1.92 4.81
N LYS A 116 3.18 -3.05 5.45
CA LYS A 116 3.62 -4.28 4.76
C LYS A 116 2.44 -5.09 4.16
N LEU A 117 1.22 -4.86 4.64
CA LEU A 117 -0.02 -5.48 4.16
C LEU A 117 -0.79 -4.59 3.16
N GLY A 118 -0.29 -3.40 2.82
CA GLY A 118 -0.86 -2.53 1.79
C GLY A 118 -2.20 -1.87 2.16
N VAL A 119 -2.54 -1.80 3.46
CA VAL A 119 -3.74 -1.09 3.92
C VAL A 119 -3.34 0.35 4.29
N PRO A 120 -3.83 1.38 3.58
CA PRO A 120 -3.49 2.75 3.89
C PRO A 120 -4.10 3.15 5.23
N ILE A 121 -3.26 3.39 6.25
CA ILE A 121 -3.69 3.98 7.51
C ILE A 121 -3.81 5.49 7.28
N LYS A 122 -5.04 6.02 7.24
CA LYS A 122 -5.26 7.47 7.36
C LYS A 122 -5.00 7.84 8.82
N THR A 123 -3.87 8.50 9.07
CA THR A 123 -3.55 9.08 10.38
C THR A 123 -4.35 10.35 10.56
N THR A 124 -5.43 10.30 11.34
CA THR A 124 -6.09 11.51 11.84
C THR A 124 -5.21 12.16 12.92
N VAL A 125 -4.92 13.44 12.74
CA VAL A 125 -4.16 14.24 13.71
C VAL A 125 -5.16 14.71 14.76
N SER A 126 -5.03 14.25 16.01
CA SER A 126 -5.96 14.63 17.09
C SER A 126 -5.96 16.15 17.31
N ALA A 127 -7.11 16.72 17.64
CA ALA A 127 -7.28 18.15 17.90
C ALA A 127 -6.29 18.70 18.94
N THR A 128 -5.91 17.91 19.94
CA THR A 128 -4.92 18.29 20.97
C THR A 128 -3.51 18.49 20.39
N VAL A 129 -3.07 17.60 19.49
CA VAL A 129 -1.79 17.73 18.77
C VAL A 129 -1.82 18.94 17.83
N LEU A 130 -2.97 19.19 17.21
CA LEU A 130 -3.19 20.37 16.37
C LEU A 130 -3.13 21.66 17.20
N GLU A 131 -3.73 21.69 18.40
CA GLU A 131 -3.71 22.82 19.33
C GLU A 131 -2.30 23.08 19.91
N GLU A 132 -1.56 22.04 20.31
CA GLU A 132 -0.16 22.17 20.73
C GLU A 132 0.73 22.71 19.59
N ALA A 133 0.43 22.34 18.35
CA ALA A 133 1.15 22.80 17.16
C ALA A 133 0.78 24.25 16.78
N LEU A 134 -0.49 24.64 16.91
CA LEU A 134 -1.01 26.00 16.64
C LEU A 134 -0.43 27.06 17.58
N ASN A 135 -0.06 26.67 18.81
CA ASN A 135 0.56 27.57 19.78
C ASN A 135 2.04 27.88 19.49
N GLY A 136 2.68 27.18 18.53
CA GLY A 136 4.04 27.43 18.06
C GLY A 136 4.07 28.24 16.77
N VAL A 137 3.67 29.51 16.81
CA VAL A 137 3.71 30.40 15.64
C VAL A 137 5.13 30.92 15.40
N SER A 138 5.83 30.38 14.41
CA SER A 138 7.10 30.93 13.92
C SER A 138 6.88 31.64 12.58
N LEU A 139 6.70 32.96 12.65
CA LEU A 139 6.88 33.87 11.51
C LEU A 139 8.38 33.81 11.13
N PHE A 140 8.71 33.52 9.86
CA PHE A 140 10.05 33.53 9.25
C PHE A 140 11.25 33.73 10.20
N ILE A 141 12.13 32.73 10.37
CA ILE A 141 13.58 32.85 10.65
C ILE A 141 14.19 31.44 10.85
N HIS A 142 15.48 31.29 10.49
CA HIS A 142 16.31 30.12 10.80
C HIS A 142 16.14 29.65 12.27
N PHE A 143 15.62 28.42 12.43
CA PHE A 143 15.63 27.55 13.62
C PHE A 143 15.24 28.14 14.99
N HIS A 144 14.15 27.64 15.59
CA HIS A 144 14.18 26.57 16.60
C HIS A 144 12.76 26.05 16.93
N TRP A 145 12.60 24.71 16.86
CA TRP A 145 11.67 23.87 17.64
C TRP A 145 10.19 24.28 17.68
N GLY A 146 9.42 23.90 16.66
CA GLY A 146 7.95 23.92 16.67
C GLY A 146 7.37 23.06 15.56
N ASN A 147 6.27 22.34 15.81
CA ASN A 147 5.71 21.29 14.94
C ASN A 147 4.87 21.82 13.75
N LEU A 148 4.44 23.09 13.80
CA LEU A 148 3.59 23.72 12.79
C LEU A 148 4.32 24.87 12.10
N PHE A 149 4.06 25.02 10.80
CA PHE A 149 4.51 26.13 9.99
C PHE A 149 3.31 26.76 9.29
N LEU A 150 3.02 28.02 9.61
CA LEU A 150 2.00 28.81 8.91
C LEU A 150 2.70 29.67 7.86
N GLY A 151 2.51 29.32 6.59
CA GLY A 151 2.99 30.11 5.46
C GLY A 151 1.89 31.05 4.98
N ARG A 152 2.16 32.35 4.91
CA ARG A 152 1.31 33.30 4.18
C ARG A 152 1.83 33.44 2.76
N LEU A 153 1.01 33.08 1.78
CA LEU A 153 1.30 33.21 0.36
C LEU A 153 0.75 34.55 -0.15
N GLU A 154 1.64 35.45 -0.56
CA GLU A 154 1.33 36.71 -1.26
C GLU A 154 1.05 36.44 -2.76
N GLU A 155 0.79 37.49 -3.56
CA GLU A 155 0.50 37.38 -5.01
C GLU A 155 1.60 36.65 -5.82
N GLU A 156 2.81 36.51 -5.28
CA GLU A 156 3.91 35.72 -5.86
C GLU A 156 3.59 34.21 -6.00
N ALA A 157 2.52 33.73 -5.34
CA ALA A 157 1.93 32.40 -5.54
C ALA A 157 1.55 32.11 -7.01
N MET A 158 1.42 33.14 -7.86
CA MET A 158 1.19 32.95 -9.30
C MET A 158 2.28 32.11 -9.98
N ASN A 159 3.52 32.17 -9.50
CA ASN A 159 4.64 31.47 -10.14
C ASN A 159 4.86 30.05 -9.60
N GLY A 160 4.10 29.66 -8.57
CA GLY A 160 4.19 28.37 -7.90
C GLY A 160 4.96 28.45 -6.58
N PHE A 161 4.74 27.46 -5.72
CA PHE A 161 5.27 27.38 -4.36
C PHE A 161 5.97 26.04 -4.13
N VAL A 162 7.09 26.08 -3.42
CA VAL A 162 7.83 24.88 -3.01
C VAL A 162 8.06 24.92 -1.51
N CYS A 163 7.61 23.89 -0.81
CA CYS A 163 7.95 23.63 0.58
C CYS A 163 9.00 22.53 0.63
N ARG A 164 10.15 22.80 1.25
CA ARG A 164 11.23 21.83 1.38
C ARG A 164 11.60 21.67 2.84
N VAL A 165 11.70 20.42 3.29
CA VAL A 165 12.14 20.09 4.64
C VAL A 165 13.36 19.20 4.57
N GLN A 166 14.36 19.48 5.40
CA GLN A 166 15.59 18.69 5.48
C GLN A 166 16.01 18.47 6.93
N SER A 167 16.60 17.31 7.22
CA SER A 167 17.19 16.98 8.51
C SER A 167 18.64 16.52 8.33
N SER A 168 19.58 17.32 8.84
CA SER A 168 21.00 16.99 8.88
C SER A 168 21.30 15.77 9.76
N ASP A 169 20.47 15.56 10.78
CA ASP A 169 20.56 14.42 11.71
C ASP A 169 19.96 13.13 11.13
N LYS A 170 19.48 13.18 9.88
CA LYS A 170 18.80 12.08 9.20
C LYS A 170 17.58 11.60 9.97
N SER A 171 16.90 12.53 10.64
CA SER A 171 15.64 12.24 11.34
C SER A 171 14.61 11.74 10.32
N LYS A 172 13.87 10.70 10.67
CA LYS A 172 12.68 10.34 9.90
C LYS A 172 11.54 11.25 10.32
N PHE A 173 10.84 11.83 9.36
CA PHE A 173 9.71 12.74 9.58
C PHE A 173 8.70 12.64 8.44
N LYS A 174 7.53 13.26 8.65
CA LYS A 174 6.49 13.45 7.66
C LYS A 174 6.23 14.93 7.49
N LEU A 175 6.14 15.39 6.25
CA LEU A 175 5.66 16.72 5.88
C LEU A 175 4.17 16.61 5.55
N LEU A 176 3.35 17.40 6.22
CA LEU A 176 1.91 17.43 6.07
C LEU A 176 1.47 18.81 5.55
N TYR A 177 0.44 18.83 4.73
CA TYR A 177 -0.26 20.04 4.30
C TYR A 177 -1.74 19.88 4.64
N PHE A 178 -2.32 20.93 5.21
CA PHE A 178 -3.73 20.95 5.61
C PHE A 178 -4.50 22.02 4.83
N ASP A 179 -5.70 21.63 4.39
CA ASP A 179 -6.71 22.55 3.90
C ASP A 179 -7.52 23.12 5.06
N GLN A 180 -7.97 24.36 4.89
CA GLN A 180 -8.83 25.03 5.86
C GLN A 180 -10.31 24.75 5.54
N GLU A 181 -11.00 24.12 6.48
CA GLU A 181 -12.43 23.88 6.39
C GLU A 181 -13.24 25.15 6.70
N GLY A 182 -14.45 25.27 6.14
CA GLY A 182 -15.31 26.44 6.32
C GLY A 182 -15.78 26.70 7.76
N ASN A 183 -15.64 25.70 8.64
CA ASN A 183 -15.90 25.77 10.08
C ASN A 183 -14.68 26.25 10.90
N GLY A 184 -13.53 26.52 10.25
CA GLY A 184 -12.26 26.86 10.91
C GLY A 184 -11.38 25.65 11.27
N GLY A 185 -11.80 24.43 10.95
CA GLY A 185 -11.04 23.19 11.11
C GLY A 185 -9.92 23.04 10.07
N LEU A 186 -9.02 22.09 10.31
CA LEU A 186 -7.94 21.73 9.40
C LEU A 186 -8.09 20.27 8.97
N SER A 187 -8.21 20.02 7.67
CA SER A 187 -8.26 18.68 7.09
C SER A 187 -6.94 18.34 6.43
N LEU A 188 -6.38 17.16 6.70
CA LEU A 188 -5.14 16.71 6.07
C LEU A 188 -5.35 16.53 4.56
N ALA A 189 -4.64 17.32 3.76
CA ALA A 189 -4.79 17.36 2.31
C ALA A 189 -3.63 16.64 1.60
N LEU A 190 -2.39 16.80 2.07
CA LEU A 190 -1.25 16.04 1.55
C LEU A 190 -0.33 15.55 2.66
N GLN A 191 0.32 14.41 2.40
CA GLN A 191 1.37 13.85 3.25
C GLN A 191 2.55 13.37 2.39
N GLU A 192 3.76 13.67 2.87
CA GLU A 192 5.03 13.24 2.29
C GLU A 192 5.93 12.66 3.37
N ASP A 193 6.44 11.45 3.13
CA ASP A 193 7.41 10.81 4.02
C ASP A 193 8.83 11.28 3.68
N SER A 194 9.64 11.54 4.71
CA SER A 194 11.04 11.89 4.51
C SER A 194 11.82 10.73 3.87
N ALA A 195 12.57 11.02 2.82
CA ALA A 195 13.48 10.08 2.16
C ALA A 195 14.94 10.45 2.42
N LYS A 196 15.84 9.47 2.36
CA LYS A 196 17.28 9.72 2.49
C LYS A 196 17.80 10.32 1.18
N THR A 197 18.33 11.54 1.25
CA THR A 197 18.87 12.28 0.11
C THR A 197 20.31 12.67 0.40
N GLY A 198 21.25 11.90 -0.15
CA GLY A 198 22.68 12.09 0.11
C GLY A 198 23.03 11.90 1.59
N LYS A 199 23.47 12.98 2.25
CA LYS A 199 23.86 12.99 3.68
C LYS A 199 22.74 13.39 4.64
N VAL A 200 21.59 13.82 4.13
CA VAL A 200 20.44 14.29 4.92
C VAL A 200 19.22 13.40 4.67
N THR A 201 18.16 13.57 5.46
CA THR A 201 16.81 13.15 5.06
C THR A 201 16.02 14.39 4.62
N SER A 202 15.16 14.25 3.62
CA SER A 202 14.39 15.36 3.06
C SER A 202 13.01 14.94 2.61
N ALA A 203 12.05 15.86 2.68
CA ALA A 203 10.75 15.76 2.01
C ALA A 203 10.46 17.10 1.32
N GLY A 204 9.62 17.10 0.30
CA GLY A 204 9.24 18.33 -0.39
C GLY A 204 7.85 18.23 -1.01
N MET A 205 7.14 19.34 -1.02
CA MET A 205 5.86 19.51 -1.71
C MET A 205 5.99 20.62 -2.74
N TYR A 206 5.51 20.35 -3.95
CA TYR A 206 5.70 21.20 -5.12
C TYR A 206 4.35 21.58 -5.72
N PHE A 207 4.02 22.87 -5.69
CA PHE A 207 2.78 23.43 -6.20
C PHE A 207 3.11 24.34 -7.38
N LEU A 208 3.39 23.73 -8.53
CA LEU A 208 4.04 24.39 -9.68
C LEU A 208 3.06 24.95 -10.72
N ARG A 209 1.74 24.81 -10.50
CA ARG A 209 0.64 25.15 -11.41
C ARG A 209 0.56 24.33 -12.70
N PHE A 210 1.18 23.15 -12.68
CA PHE A 210 1.00 22.10 -13.66
C PHE A 210 1.01 20.75 -12.95
N PRO A 211 0.49 19.67 -13.55
CA PRO A 211 0.54 18.34 -12.95
C PRO A 211 1.99 17.91 -12.73
N VAL A 212 2.38 17.77 -11.47
CA VAL A 212 3.64 17.16 -11.05
C VAL A 212 3.34 15.71 -10.71
N TYR A 213 4.25 14.78 -11.04
CA TYR A 213 4.02 13.36 -10.82
C TYR A 213 4.89 12.81 -9.71
N ARG A 214 4.33 11.86 -8.96
CA ARG A 214 5.04 11.06 -7.95
C ARG A 214 5.12 9.62 -8.42
N LEU A 215 6.25 9.00 -8.14
CA LEU A 215 6.46 7.58 -8.41
C LEU A 215 6.34 6.80 -7.11
N ASP A 216 5.22 6.10 -6.92
CA ASP A 216 5.08 5.17 -5.82
C ASP A 216 5.83 3.86 -6.14
N HIS A 217 6.91 3.62 -5.40
CA HIS A 217 7.73 2.43 -5.53
C HIS A 217 7.11 1.18 -4.89
N MET A 218 6.09 1.33 -4.02
CA MET A 218 5.44 0.19 -3.36
C MET A 218 4.69 -0.68 -4.36
N VAL A 219 4.01 -0.07 -5.34
CA VAL A 219 3.26 -0.75 -6.40
C VAL A 219 4.14 -1.73 -7.19
N ASN A 220 5.40 -1.37 -7.42
CA ASN A 220 6.34 -2.16 -8.22
C ASN A 220 6.88 -3.40 -7.48
N SER A 221 6.91 -3.36 -6.14
CA SER A 221 7.53 -4.40 -5.32
C SER A 221 6.68 -5.69 -5.24
N ILE A 222 5.36 -5.57 -5.27
CA ILE A 222 4.43 -6.70 -5.18
C ILE A 222 4.35 -7.44 -6.52
N ALA A 223 4.41 -6.70 -7.63
CA ALA A 223 4.40 -7.24 -8.98
C ALA A 223 5.59 -8.16 -9.28
N ALA A 224 6.80 -7.72 -8.90
CA ALA A 224 8.04 -8.42 -9.20
C ALA A 224 8.18 -9.79 -8.50
N ALA A 225 7.46 -10.01 -7.40
CA ALA A 225 7.56 -11.24 -6.62
C ALA A 225 6.86 -12.45 -7.28
N LYS A 226 5.90 -12.21 -8.19
CA LYS A 226 5.11 -13.27 -8.84
C LYS A 226 5.59 -13.60 -10.25
N ASP A 227 6.12 -12.60 -10.94
CA ASP A 227 6.54 -12.68 -12.34
C ASP A 227 7.71 -11.69 -12.55
N PRO A 228 8.94 -12.18 -12.83
CA PRO A 228 10.10 -11.32 -13.05
C PRO A 228 9.90 -10.34 -14.22
N ASP A 229 9.17 -10.75 -15.25
CA ASP A 229 8.93 -9.93 -16.43
C ASP A 229 7.87 -8.86 -16.15
N ALA A 230 6.90 -9.15 -15.27
CA ALA A 230 5.94 -8.17 -14.79
C ALA A 230 6.60 -6.99 -14.04
N ALA A 231 7.77 -7.18 -13.43
CA ALA A 231 8.50 -6.10 -12.77
C ALA A 231 8.89 -4.98 -13.75
N PHE A 232 9.28 -5.35 -14.98
CA PHE A 232 9.64 -4.40 -16.02
C PHE A 232 8.42 -3.63 -16.51
N PHE A 233 7.35 -4.34 -16.89
CA PHE A 233 6.14 -3.73 -17.45
C PHE A 233 5.41 -2.84 -16.45
N LYS A 234 5.47 -3.18 -15.17
CA LYS A 234 4.81 -2.41 -14.10
C LYS A 234 5.63 -1.28 -13.53
N LYS A 235 6.87 -1.09 -13.99
CA LYS A 235 7.83 -0.10 -13.44
C LYS A 235 7.28 1.33 -13.36
N LEU A 236 6.36 1.71 -14.25
CA LEU A 236 5.73 3.03 -14.32
C LEU A 236 4.26 3.04 -13.86
N GLU A 237 3.69 1.94 -13.34
CA GLU A 237 2.29 1.91 -12.87
C GLU A 237 2.05 2.90 -11.71
N GLY A 238 3.02 3.01 -10.80
CA GLY A 238 2.99 3.93 -9.66
C GLY A 238 3.25 5.40 -10.02
N PHE A 239 3.45 5.75 -11.30
CA PHE A 239 3.67 7.14 -11.72
C PHE A 239 2.33 7.89 -11.82
N GLN A 240 1.96 8.62 -10.77
CA GLN A 240 0.65 9.23 -10.60
C GLN A 240 0.75 10.74 -10.39
N PRO A 241 -0.20 11.53 -10.90
CA PRO A 241 -0.19 12.98 -10.69
C PRO A 241 -0.45 13.31 -9.21
N CYS A 242 0.19 14.36 -8.71
CA CYS A 242 -0.15 14.98 -7.45
C CYS A 242 -1.56 15.57 -7.50
N GLU A 243 -2.33 15.36 -6.43
CA GLU A 243 -3.72 15.82 -6.33
C GLU A 243 -3.83 17.35 -6.32
N ILE A 244 -2.86 18.03 -5.71
CA ILE A 244 -2.81 19.48 -5.62
C ILE A 244 -1.61 19.99 -6.40
N THR A 245 -1.88 20.84 -7.39
CA THR A 245 -0.87 21.40 -8.29
C THR A 245 -0.62 22.88 -8.04
N GLU A 246 -1.53 23.55 -7.33
CA GLU A 246 -1.45 24.98 -7.05
C GLU A 246 -2.03 25.31 -5.67
N LEU A 247 -1.49 26.36 -5.05
CA LEU A 247 -2.04 26.96 -3.83
C LEU A 247 -2.62 28.32 -4.17
N LYS A 248 -3.76 28.65 -3.57
CA LYS A 248 -4.38 29.98 -3.69
C LYS A 248 -3.60 30.99 -2.86
N ALA A 249 -3.76 32.28 -3.16
CA ALA A 249 -3.26 33.31 -2.25
C ALA A 249 -4.00 33.19 -0.90
N GLY A 250 -3.27 33.17 0.21
CA GLY A 250 -3.87 32.92 1.52
C GLY A 250 -2.91 32.34 2.54
N ASN A 251 -3.47 31.99 3.69
CA ASN A 251 -2.75 31.32 4.76
C ASN A 251 -2.83 29.81 4.53
N HIS A 252 -1.67 29.15 4.58
CA HIS A 252 -1.53 27.73 4.37
C HIS A 252 -0.78 27.09 5.52
N VAL A 253 -1.29 25.95 5.98
CA VAL A 253 -0.76 25.26 7.14
C VAL A 253 0.04 24.04 6.69
N PHE A 254 1.32 24.06 7.00
CA PHE A 254 2.21 22.91 6.86
C PHE A 254 2.62 22.43 8.25
N ALA A 255 2.87 21.15 8.39
CA ALA A 255 3.39 20.60 9.63
C ALA A 255 4.48 19.59 9.35
N VAL A 256 5.45 19.51 10.25
CA VAL A 256 6.50 18.50 10.18
C VAL A 256 6.50 17.73 11.49
N TYR A 257 6.26 16.44 11.38
CA TYR A 257 6.23 15.55 12.53
C TYR A 257 7.29 14.49 12.39
N GLY A 258 7.99 14.16 13.47
CA GLY A 258 8.89 13.01 13.43
C GLY A 258 8.11 11.70 13.28
N ASP A 259 8.83 10.67 12.86
CA ASP A 259 8.30 9.35 12.53
C ASP A 259 7.31 8.83 13.60
N ASN A 260 6.04 8.69 13.20
CA ASN A 260 4.91 8.26 14.02
C ASN A 260 4.52 9.18 15.19
N PHE A 261 4.79 10.49 15.15
CA PHE A 261 4.44 11.45 16.23
C PHE A 261 5.12 11.23 17.60
N PHE A 262 5.86 10.13 17.79
CA PHE A 262 6.51 9.78 19.06
C PHE A 262 7.95 10.27 19.19
N LYS A 263 8.56 10.71 18.08
CA LYS A 263 9.96 11.15 18.05
C LYS A 263 10.01 12.60 17.61
N SER A 264 10.73 13.43 18.35
CA SER A 264 11.10 14.77 17.88
C SER A 264 12.03 14.62 16.67
N ALA A 265 11.76 15.37 15.61
CA ALA A 265 12.66 15.48 14.47
C ALA A 265 13.39 16.83 14.53
N SER A 266 14.70 16.80 14.28
CA SER A 266 15.50 18.02 14.05
C SER A 266 15.46 18.31 12.56
N TYR A 267 14.89 19.44 12.13
CA TYR A 267 14.73 19.76 10.72
C TYR A 267 14.78 21.28 10.44
N SER A 268 15.18 21.64 9.22
CA SER A 268 14.93 22.95 8.62
C SER A 268 13.78 22.83 7.64
N ILE A 269 12.89 23.82 7.64
CA ILE A 269 11.82 23.98 6.66
C ILE A 269 12.04 25.29 5.90
N GLU A 270 11.89 25.24 4.58
CA GLU A 270 12.06 26.37 3.68
C GLU A 270 10.84 26.50 2.79
N SER A 271 10.37 27.74 2.62
CA SER A 271 9.33 28.13 1.68
C SER A 271 9.96 28.93 0.54
N LEU A 272 9.84 28.43 -0.68
CA LEU A 272 10.47 29.03 -1.86
C LEU A 272 9.40 29.40 -2.90
N CYS A 273 9.54 30.60 -3.48
CA CYS A 273 8.82 30.96 -4.71
C CYS A 273 9.43 30.18 -5.88
N ALA A 274 8.59 29.62 -6.74
CA ALA A 274 9.06 28.82 -7.88
C ALA A 274 9.50 29.67 -9.09
N ALA A 275 9.31 31.00 -9.05
CA ALA A 275 9.71 31.91 -10.13
C ALA A 275 11.19 31.80 -10.58
N PRO A 276 12.17 31.65 -9.67
CA PRO A 276 13.58 31.50 -10.05
C PRO A 276 13.88 30.19 -10.79
N PHE A 277 12.98 29.20 -10.77
CA PHE A 277 13.19 27.87 -11.34
C PHE A 277 12.43 27.67 -12.66
N ALA A 278 12.19 28.74 -13.42
CA ALA A 278 11.35 28.69 -14.63
C ALA A 278 11.87 27.71 -15.68
N GLU A 279 13.18 27.62 -15.89
CA GLU A 279 13.79 26.70 -16.84
C GLU A 279 13.67 25.23 -16.37
N GLU A 280 13.91 24.99 -15.08
CA GLU A 280 13.76 23.67 -14.46
C GLU A 280 12.30 23.19 -14.49
N LYS A 281 11.33 24.09 -14.33
CA LYS A 281 9.89 23.78 -14.43
C LYS A 281 9.52 23.26 -15.83
N GLU A 282 9.98 23.92 -16.89
CA GLU A 282 9.72 23.47 -18.26
C GLU A 282 10.42 22.14 -18.55
N LYS A 283 11.70 21.99 -18.14
CA LYS A 283 12.41 20.71 -18.25
C LYS A 283 11.70 19.58 -17.52
N LEU A 284 11.19 19.83 -16.31
CA LEU A 284 10.44 18.84 -15.54
C LEU A 284 9.19 18.42 -16.32
N ARG A 285 8.41 19.39 -16.82
CA ARG A 285 7.20 19.13 -17.62
C ARG A 285 7.51 18.28 -18.84
N ASP A 286 8.59 18.60 -19.57
CA ASP A 286 9.01 17.85 -20.75
C ASP A 286 9.42 16.41 -20.42
N VAL A 287 10.17 16.22 -19.33
CA VAL A 287 10.60 14.88 -18.89
C VAL A 287 9.41 14.05 -18.41
N GLU A 288 8.50 14.63 -17.63
CA GLU A 288 7.29 13.93 -17.17
C GLU A 288 6.39 13.54 -18.35
N ALA A 289 6.24 14.41 -19.36
CA ALA A 289 5.52 14.09 -20.60
C ALA A 289 6.16 12.91 -21.35
N GLN A 290 7.49 12.86 -21.42
CA GLN A 290 8.22 11.72 -22.00
C GLN A 290 8.01 10.43 -21.20
N ILE A 291 7.99 10.50 -19.86
CA ILE A 291 7.71 9.34 -19.00
C ILE A 291 6.29 8.82 -19.25
N LEU A 292 5.29 9.70 -19.37
CA LEU A 292 3.91 9.30 -19.69
C LEU A 292 3.80 8.66 -21.06
N ALA A 293 4.48 9.21 -22.08
CA ALA A 293 4.54 8.60 -23.40
C ALA A 293 5.16 7.19 -23.32
N LYS A 294 6.26 7.04 -22.57
CA LYS A 294 6.90 5.74 -22.35
C LYS A 294 6.01 4.75 -21.60
N ARG A 295 5.19 5.20 -20.65
CA ARG A 295 4.22 4.35 -19.96
C ARG A 295 3.22 3.72 -20.94
N VAL A 296 2.72 4.52 -21.89
CA VAL A 296 1.81 4.03 -22.94
C VAL A 296 2.52 3.06 -23.88
N GLU A 297 3.75 3.35 -24.27
CA GLU A 297 4.57 2.45 -25.10
C GLU A 297 4.84 1.11 -24.41
N ILE A 298 5.22 1.13 -23.13
CA ILE A 298 5.49 -0.09 -22.35
C ILE A 298 4.24 -0.95 -22.20
N SER A 299 3.07 -0.34 -22.00
CA SER A 299 1.80 -1.09 -21.92
C SER A 299 1.43 -1.78 -23.24
N LYS A 300 1.68 -1.12 -24.38
CA LYS A 300 1.51 -1.75 -25.70
C LYS A 300 2.49 -2.91 -25.89
N PHE A 301 3.77 -2.67 -25.57
CA PHE A 301 4.81 -3.67 -25.65
C PHE A 301 4.54 -4.88 -24.74
N GLU A 302 3.96 -4.69 -23.55
CA GLU A 302 3.54 -5.80 -22.67
C GLU A 302 2.55 -6.72 -23.36
N THR A 303 1.59 -6.14 -24.09
CA THR A 303 0.56 -6.92 -24.80
C THR A 303 1.19 -7.77 -25.88
N GLU A 304 2.03 -7.17 -26.73
CA GLU A 304 2.75 -7.87 -27.80
C GLU A 304 3.68 -8.96 -27.24
N TYR A 305 4.42 -8.65 -26.17
CA TYR A 305 5.30 -9.60 -25.50
C TYR A 305 4.53 -10.82 -24.97
N ARG A 306 3.38 -10.62 -24.32
CA ARG A 306 2.56 -11.71 -23.79
C ARG A 306 1.97 -12.58 -24.89
N GLU A 307 1.58 -12.00 -26.02
CA GLU A 307 1.11 -12.76 -27.18
C GLU A 307 2.22 -13.67 -27.74
N VAL A 308 3.42 -13.13 -27.93
CA VAL A 308 4.57 -13.91 -28.42
C VAL A 308 4.98 -14.98 -27.41
N LEU A 309 4.99 -14.66 -26.11
CA LEU A 309 5.29 -15.62 -25.05
C LEU A 309 4.29 -16.78 -25.02
N ALA A 310 3.00 -16.50 -25.22
CA ALA A 310 1.97 -17.53 -25.30
C ALA A 310 2.22 -18.48 -26.49
N GLN A 311 2.52 -17.93 -27.68
CA GLN A 311 2.84 -18.72 -28.86
C GLN A 311 4.11 -19.56 -28.67
N PHE A 312 5.16 -18.99 -28.08
CA PHE A 312 6.39 -19.71 -27.76
C PHE A 312 6.14 -20.86 -26.77
N THR A 313 5.31 -20.61 -25.75
CA THR A 313 4.94 -21.62 -24.75
C THR A 313 4.13 -22.76 -25.38
N GLU A 314 3.21 -22.45 -26.29
CA GLU A 314 2.48 -23.46 -27.06
C GLU A 314 3.43 -24.31 -27.92
N MET A 315 4.33 -23.67 -28.67
CA MET A 315 5.26 -24.35 -29.57
C MET A 315 6.26 -25.22 -28.82
N THR A 316 6.76 -24.77 -27.67
CA THR A 316 7.64 -25.57 -26.81
C THR A 316 6.90 -26.76 -26.18
N GLY A 317 5.62 -26.57 -25.82
CA GLY A 317 4.74 -27.65 -25.39
C GLY A 317 4.56 -28.72 -26.46
N ARG A 318 4.27 -28.31 -27.70
CA ARG A 318 4.17 -29.22 -28.85
C ARG A 318 5.47 -29.96 -29.12
N TYR A 319 6.61 -29.27 -29.12
CA TYR A 319 7.93 -29.90 -29.29
C TYR A 319 8.19 -31.00 -28.23
N ALA A 320 7.83 -30.73 -26.97
CA ALA A 320 7.98 -31.71 -25.90
C ALA A 320 7.07 -32.93 -26.08
N GLN A 321 5.84 -32.74 -26.56
CA GLN A 321 4.91 -33.83 -26.88
C GLN A 321 5.44 -34.70 -28.03
N GLU A 322 5.87 -34.09 -29.12
CA GLU A 322 6.45 -34.79 -30.28
C GLU A 322 7.69 -35.62 -29.89
N MET A 323 8.56 -35.05 -29.04
CA MET A 323 9.71 -35.79 -28.48
C MET A 323 9.28 -37.03 -27.69
N GLN A 324 8.24 -36.91 -26.85
CA GLN A 324 7.72 -38.03 -26.06
C GLN A 324 7.11 -39.11 -26.97
N GLU A 325 6.34 -38.71 -27.97
CA GLU A 325 5.72 -39.64 -28.93
C GLU A 325 6.77 -40.41 -29.73
N ILE A 326 7.82 -39.73 -30.21
CA ILE A 326 8.95 -40.38 -30.88
C ILE A 326 9.64 -41.39 -29.96
N ASP A 327 9.91 -41.03 -28.70
CA ASP A 327 10.55 -41.93 -27.74
C ASP A 327 9.68 -43.17 -27.45
N GLU A 328 8.36 -43.00 -27.36
CA GLU A 328 7.42 -44.10 -27.16
C GLU A 328 7.34 -45.02 -28.38
N LEU A 329 7.27 -44.47 -29.59
CA LEU A 329 7.32 -45.25 -30.84
C LEU A 329 8.63 -46.03 -30.97
N LEU A 330 9.76 -45.41 -30.63
CA LEU A 330 11.06 -46.09 -30.63
C LEU A 330 11.11 -47.21 -29.59
N LYS A 331 10.52 -47.02 -28.41
CA LYS A 331 10.41 -48.06 -27.39
C LYS A 331 9.57 -49.24 -27.87
N GLN A 332 8.37 -48.99 -28.38
CA GLN A 332 7.49 -50.02 -28.93
C GLN A 332 8.17 -50.80 -30.05
N ARG A 333 8.83 -50.11 -30.98
CA ARG A 333 9.63 -50.75 -32.04
C ARG A 333 10.69 -51.69 -31.47
N ASN A 334 11.45 -51.24 -30.47
CA ASN A 334 12.54 -52.03 -29.88
C ASN A 334 12.00 -53.26 -29.14
N GLU A 335 10.84 -53.16 -28.48
CA GLU A 335 10.15 -54.29 -27.86
C GLU A 335 9.72 -55.32 -28.89
N ILE A 336 9.13 -54.89 -30.01
CA ILE A 336 8.78 -55.76 -31.13
C ILE A 336 10.03 -56.44 -31.71
N HIS A 337 11.12 -55.70 -31.94
CA HIS A 337 12.38 -56.27 -32.44
C HIS A 337 12.96 -57.33 -31.50
N ALA A 338 12.87 -57.12 -30.19
CA ALA A 338 13.31 -58.09 -29.20
C ALA A 338 12.52 -59.41 -29.28
N SER A 339 11.24 -59.38 -29.70
CA SER A 339 10.44 -60.61 -29.85
C SER A 339 10.95 -61.54 -30.96
N TYR A 340 11.60 -60.98 -31.99
CA TYR A 340 12.16 -61.73 -33.11
C TYR A 340 13.60 -62.20 -32.89
N THR A 341 14.25 -61.80 -31.78
CA THR A 341 15.69 -61.98 -31.59
C THR A 341 15.97 -62.66 -30.24
N ILE A 342 16.72 -63.77 -30.23
CA ILE A 342 17.09 -64.50 -28.99
C ILE A 342 18.21 -63.76 -28.19
N ALA A 343 18.75 -62.67 -28.73
CA ALA A 343 19.81 -61.91 -28.09
C ALA A 343 19.25 -60.94 -27.02
N PRO A 344 19.86 -60.87 -25.81
CA PRO A 344 19.38 -60.03 -24.73
C PRO A 344 19.44 -58.54 -25.12
N PRO A 345 18.50 -57.71 -24.63
CA PRO A 345 18.42 -56.31 -25.02
C PRO A 345 19.72 -55.58 -24.63
N MET A 346 20.37 -54.93 -25.60
CA MET A 346 21.54 -54.08 -25.33
C MET A 346 21.12 -52.97 -24.36
N LYS A 347 21.72 -52.97 -23.17
CA LYS A 347 21.60 -51.87 -22.21
C LYS A 347 22.11 -50.59 -22.88
N ARG A 348 21.20 -49.64 -23.14
CA ARG A 348 21.60 -48.29 -23.51
C ARG A 348 22.45 -47.73 -22.36
N SER A 349 23.71 -47.40 -22.67
CA SER A 349 24.52 -46.55 -21.82
C SER A 349 23.79 -45.23 -21.66
N THR A 350 23.30 -44.96 -20.45
CA THR A 350 22.83 -43.65 -20.00
C THR A 350 24.04 -42.72 -19.91
N ASN A 351 24.61 -42.31 -21.04
CA ASN A 351 25.48 -41.16 -21.06
C ASN A 351 24.59 -39.93 -20.86
N GLY A 352 24.67 -39.39 -19.64
CA GLY A 352 23.87 -38.27 -19.18
C GLY A 352 23.92 -37.10 -20.14
N TRP A 353 22.82 -36.88 -20.85
CA TRP A 353 22.47 -35.54 -21.30
C TRP A 353 22.06 -34.75 -20.06
N ARG A 354 23.07 -34.12 -19.44
CA ARG A 354 22.88 -32.99 -18.54
C ARG A 354 21.80 -32.09 -19.15
N LYS A 355 20.72 -31.86 -18.40
CA LYS A 355 19.85 -30.69 -18.55
C LYS A 355 20.77 -29.47 -18.71
N ARG A 356 20.96 -28.99 -19.94
CA ARG A 356 21.39 -27.61 -20.17
C ARG A 356 20.14 -26.76 -20.02
N SER A 357 19.76 -26.53 -18.76
CA SER A 357 18.90 -25.43 -18.36
C SER A 357 19.71 -24.13 -18.51
N HIS A 358 19.98 -23.72 -19.75
CA HIS A 358 20.49 -22.41 -20.11
C HIS A 358 19.91 -22.03 -21.47
N ILE A 359 18.67 -21.58 -21.44
CA ILE A 359 18.22 -20.52 -22.35
C ILE A 359 17.87 -19.37 -21.40
N HIS A 360 18.88 -18.58 -21.08
CA HIS A 360 18.73 -17.19 -20.67
C HIS A 360 18.98 -16.35 -21.92
N GLY A 361 18.09 -15.39 -22.19
CA GLY A 361 18.03 -14.59 -23.41
C GLY A 361 16.85 -15.10 -24.24
N ILE A 362 15.71 -14.42 -24.26
CA ILE A 362 15.49 -12.97 -24.39
C ILE A 362 14.34 -12.54 -23.47
#